data_AF-A0A538Q625-F1
#
_entry.id   AF-A0A538Q625-F1
#
_cell.length_a   1.000
_cell.length_b   1.000
_cell.length_c   1.000
_cell.angle_alpha   90.00
_cell.angle_beta   90.00
_cell.angle_gamma   90.00
#
_symmetry.space_group_name_H-M   'P 1'
#
loop_
_entity.id
_entity.type
_entity.pdbx_description
1 polymer ?
#
loop_
_entity_poly.entity_id
_entity_poly.type
_entity_poly.pdbx_seq_one_letter_code
_entity_poly.pdbx_strand_id
1 'polypeptide(L)'
;MTTPGQRWLEQLRELGEELRATFAEERRAIGALDHARLTYLAVHKQHLAEQLALARDAAPIVDAPVVRELFTALRAEAHANALLATVATEAVRSLLGYETAGAYDRAARRTTTPPLRTLLATY
;
A
#
# COMPACT_ATOMS: atom_id res chain seq x y z
N MET A 1 -18.14 13.31 -34.03
CA MET A 1 -16.77 13.79 -33.77
C MET A 1 -16.58 13.83 -32.26
N THR A 2 -15.71 13.01 -31.68
CA THR A 2 -15.39 13.07 -30.24
C THR A 2 -14.59 14.32 -29.94
N THR A 3 -15.03 15.08 -28.94
CA THR A 3 -14.33 16.29 -28.50
C THR A 3 -13.01 15.91 -27.82
N PRO A 4 -11.99 16.79 -27.81
CA PRO A 4 -10.71 16.51 -27.15
C PRO A 4 -10.86 16.09 -25.68
N GLY A 5 -11.82 16.67 -24.95
CA GLY A 5 -12.13 16.28 -23.57
C GLY A 5 -12.74 14.88 -23.42
N GLN A 6 -13.51 14.40 -24.40
CA GLN A 6 -14.05 13.04 -24.38
C GLN A 6 -12.96 12.00 -24.58
N ARG A 7 -12.04 12.21 -25.54
CA ARG A 7 -10.92 11.29 -25.78
C ARG A 7 -9.98 11.20 -24.59
N TRP A 8 -9.73 12.35 -23.94
CA TRP A 8 -8.94 12.38 -22.71
C TRP A 8 -9.60 11.59 -21.58
N LEU A 9 -10.92 11.73 -21.38
CA LEU A 9 -11.66 10.96 -20.37
C LEU A 9 -11.66 9.45 -20.68
N GLU A 10 -11.76 9.07 -21.95
CA GLU A 10 -11.66 7.67 -22.38
C GLU A 10 -10.29 7.10 -22.05
N GLN A 11 -9.21 7.80 -22.40
CA GLN A 11 -7.85 7.40 -22.06
C GLN A 11 -7.62 7.27 -20.55
N LEU A 12 -8.16 8.21 -19.76
CA LEU A 12 -8.05 8.14 -18.30
C LEU A 12 -8.80 6.93 -17.72
N ARG A 13 -9.95 6.58 -18.29
CA ARG A 13 -10.71 5.39 -17.90
C ARG A 13 -9.98 4.10 -18.26
N GLU A 14 -9.40 4.03 -19.46
CA GLU A 14 -8.60 2.88 -19.89
C GLU A 14 -7.44 2.62 -18.94
N LEU A 15 -6.65 3.66 -18.63
CA LEU A 15 -5.56 3.57 -17.64
C LEU A 15 -6.07 3.17 -16.24
N GLY A 16 -7.23 3.69 -15.85
CA GLY A 16 -7.86 3.33 -14.58
C GLY A 16 -8.25 1.85 -14.51
N GLU A 17 -8.89 1.32 -15.56
CA GLU A 17 -9.28 -0.09 -15.62
C GLU A 17 -8.07 -1.03 -15.69
N GLU A 18 -7.02 -0.65 -16.43
CA GLU A 18 -5.76 -1.40 -16.45
C GLU A 18 -5.10 -1.45 -15.06
N LEU A 19 -5.13 -0.33 -14.32
CA LEU A 19 -4.63 -0.29 -12.96
C LEU A 19 -5.47 -1.15 -12.00
N ARG A 20 -6.80 -1.16 -12.14
CA ARG A 20 -7.68 -2.05 -11.36
C ARG A 20 -7.41 -3.52 -11.65
N ALA A 21 -7.23 -3.89 -12.92
CA ALA A 21 -6.87 -5.25 -13.30
C ALA A 21 -5.52 -5.65 -12.67
N THR A 22 -4.54 -4.76 -12.72
CA THR A 22 -3.23 -4.94 -12.08
C THR A 22 -3.35 -5.13 -10.56
N PHE A 23 -4.21 -4.35 -9.88
CA PHE A 23 -4.48 -4.55 -8.46
C PHE A 23 -5.12 -5.90 -8.16
N ALA A 24 -6.05 -6.38 -9.00
CA ALA A 24 -6.65 -7.69 -8.84
C ALA A 24 -5.63 -8.83 -9.00
N GLU A 25 -4.72 -8.70 -9.96
CA GLU A 25 -3.62 -9.65 -10.14
C GLU A 25 -2.64 -9.64 -8.97
N GLU A 26 -2.32 -8.47 -8.43
CA GLU A 26 -1.49 -8.36 -7.24
C GLU A 26 -2.12 -9.10 -6.05
N ARG A 27 -3.42 -8.97 -5.82
CA ARG A 27 -4.10 -9.73 -4.76
C ARG A 27 -3.93 -11.24 -4.92
N ARG A 28 -4.04 -11.74 -6.16
CA ARG A 28 -3.83 -13.17 -6.45
C ARG A 28 -2.37 -13.58 -6.22
N ALA A 29 -1.42 -12.76 -6.68
CA ALA A 29 0.01 -13.02 -6.52
C ALA A 29 0.46 -12.99 -5.05
N ILE A 30 -0.07 -12.06 -4.24
CA ILE A 30 0.13 -12.02 -2.79
C ILE A 30 -0.38 -13.31 -2.15
N GLY A 31 -1.60 -13.75 -2.50
CA GLY A 31 -2.16 -14.99 -1.96
C GLY A 31 -1.36 -16.25 -2.33
N ALA A 32 -0.72 -16.26 -3.50
CA ALA A 32 0.12 -17.36 -3.97
C ALA A 32 1.60 -17.25 -3.55
N LEU A 33 2.01 -16.16 -2.90
CA LEU A 33 3.41 -15.82 -2.63
C LEU A 33 4.31 -15.86 -3.89
N ASP A 34 3.76 -15.49 -5.05
CA ASP A 34 4.46 -15.50 -6.33
C ASP A 34 5.40 -14.28 -6.45
N HIS A 35 6.64 -14.47 -6.03
CA HIS A 35 7.63 -13.39 -6.00
C HIS A 35 7.92 -12.80 -7.39
N ALA A 36 8.05 -13.63 -8.42
CA ALA A 36 8.36 -13.17 -9.78
C ALA A 36 7.22 -12.29 -10.33
N ARG A 37 5.96 -12.71 -10.10
CA ARG A 37 4.80 -11.92 -10.51
C ARG A 37 4.69 -10.62 -9.73
N LEU A 38 4.98 -10.62 -8.42
CA LEU A 38 4.99 -9.41 -7.60
C LEU A 38 6.05 -8.39 -8.08
N THR A 39 7.25 -8.83 -8.45
CA THR A 39 8.29 -7.95 -9.00
C THR A 39 7.84 -7.30 -10.30
N TYR A 40 7.24 -8.08 -11.22
CA TYR A 40 6.68 -7.54 -12.46
C TYR A 40 5.57 -6.51 -12.18
N LEU A 41 4.62 -6.85 -11.30
CA LEU A 41 3.49 -5.98 -10.98
C LEU A 41 3.93 -4.68 -10.29
N ALA A 42 5.02 -4.69 -9.51
CA ALA A 42 5.57 -3.48 -8.91
C ALA A 42 6.03 -2.47 -9.99
N VAL A 43 6.77 -2.95 -11.00
CA VAL A 43 7.23 -2.12 -12.12
C VAL A 43 6.05 -1.64 -12.97
N HIS A 44 5.12 -2.54 -13.28
CA HIS A 44 3.95 -2.20 -14.10
C HIS A 44 3.03 -1.17 -13.44
N LYS A 45 2.78 -1.30 -12.13
CA LYS A 45 2.02 -0.29 -11.35
C LYS A 45 2.71 1.06 -11.32
N GLN A 46 4.03 1.10 -11.19
CA GLN A 46 4.78 2.35 -11.23
C GLN A 46 4.60 3.04 -12.59
N HIS A 47 4.73 2.28 -13.68
CA HIS A 47 4.51 2.82 -15.03
C HIS A 47 3.10 3.40 -15.20
N LEU A 48 2.06 2.67 -14.78
CA LEU A 48 0.68 3.16 -14.86
C LEU A 48 0.44 4.39 -13.99
N ALA A 49 1.07 4.46 -12.82
CA ALA A 49 0.99 5.64 -11.95
C ALA A 49 1.62 6.89 -12.60
N GLU A 50 2.76 6.73 -13.27
CA GLU A 50 3.40 7.79 -14.06
C GLU A 50 2.50 8.25 -15.21
N GLN A 51 1.92 7.32 -15.97
CA GLN A 51 1.00 7.64 -17.06
C GLN A 51 -0.26 8.36 -16.56
N LEU A 52 -0.82 7.94 -15.43
CA LEU A 52 -1.97 8.59 -14.80
C LEU A 52 -1.63 10.01 -14.33
N ALA A 53 -0.42 10.24 -13.81
CA ALA A 53 0.04 11.56 -13.42
C ALA A 53 0.17 12.48 -14.64
N LEU A 54 0.80 12.01 -15.71
CA LEU A 54 0.92 12.74 -16.98
C LEU A 54 -0.46 13.06 -17.59
N ALA A 55 -1.36 12.08 -17.61
CA ALA A 55 -2.72 12.26 -18.10
C ALA A 55 -3.52 13.27 -17.25
N ARG A 56 -3.32 13.28 -15.93
CA ARG A 56 -3.95 14.26 -15.02
C ARG A 56 -3.39 15.66 -15.25
N ASP A 57 -2.08 15.82 -15.40
CA ASP A 57 -1.47 17.13 -15.56
C ASP A 57 -1.75 17.74 -16.95
N ALA A 58 -2.00 16.88 -17.95
CA ALA A 58 -2.49 17.28 -19.28
C ALA A 58 -4.01 17.56 -19.32
N ALA A 59 -4.72 17.56 -18.18
CA ALA A 59 -6.16 17.62 -18.15
C ALA A 59 -6.72 18.93 -18.74
N PRO A 60 -7.59 18.86 -19.77
CA PRO A 60 -8.30 20.03 -20.28
C PRO A 60 -9.40 20.53 -19.31
N ILE A 61 -9.81 19.71 -18.33
CA ILE A 61 -10.83 20.00 -17.33
C ILE A 61 -10.35 19.47 -15.97
N VAL A 62 -9.83 20.36 -15.13
CA VAL A 62 -9.11 19.99 -13.89
C VAL A 62 -10.05 19.54 -12.75
N ASP A 63 -11.34 19.90 -12.79
CA ASP A 63 -12.28 19.73 -11.66
C ASP A 63 -13.59 19.00 -12.02
N ALA A 64 -13.49 17.97 -12.88
CA ALA A 64 -14.64 17.15 -13.22
C ALA A 64 -14.96 16.14 -12.09
N PRO A 65 -16.21 16.05 -11.59
CA PRO A 65 -16.60 15.11 -10.53
C PRO A 65 -16.21 13.66 -10.83
N VAL A 66 -16.37 13.24 -12.10
CA VAL A 66 -16.03 11.89 -12.58
C VAL A 66 -14.55 11.54 -12.40
N VAL A 67 -13.66 12.52 -12.50
CA VAL A 67 -12.21 12.33 -12.32
C VAL A 67 -11.90 12.12 -10.83
N ARG A 68 -12.54 12.92 -9.96
CA ARG A 68 -12.39 12.78 -8.50
C ARG A 68 -12.89 11.42 -8.02
N GLU A 69 -14.03 10.96 -8.51
CA GLU A 69 -14.58 9.64 -8.20
C GLU A 69 -13.63 8.52 -8.64
N LEU A 70 -13.08 8.59 -9.86
CA LEU A 70 -12.13 7.61 -10.36
C LEU A 70 -10.88 7.53 -9.47
N PHE A 71 -10.21 8.65 -9.20
CA PHE A 71 -9.02 8.67 -8.35
C PHE A 71 -9.33 8.25 -6.90
N THR A 72 -10.54 8.50 -6.41
CA THR A 72 -10.97 8.04 -5.08
C THR A 72 -11.07 6.52 -5.04
N ALA A 73 -11.69 5.91 -6.05
CA ALA A 73 -11.76 4.46 -6.17
C ALA A 73 -10.37 3.81 -6.28
N LEU A 74 -9.49 4.36 -7.13
CA LEU A 74 -8.12 3.85 -7.29
C LEU A 74 -7.31 3.91 -5.98
N ARG A 75 -7.46 4.97 -5.19
CA ARG A 75 -6.81 5.07 -3.87
C ARG A 75 -7.33 4.03 -2.89
N ALA A 76 -8.65 3.77 -2.88
CA ALA A 76 -9.23 2.76 -2.02
C ALA A 76 -8.71 1.35 -2.35
N GLU A 77 -8.59 1.03 -3.64
CA GLU A 77 -8.03 -0.25 -4.09
C GLU A 77 -6.54 -0.38 -3.76
N ALA A 78 -5.75 0.67 -3.99
CA ALA A 78 -4.33 0.69 -3.62
C ALA A 78 -4.12 0.45 -2.11
N HIS A 79 -4.96 1.09 -1.27
CA HIS A 79 -4.92 0.91 0.17
C HIS A 79 -5.28 -0.53 0.59
N ALA A 80 -6.32 -1.12 -0.02
CA ALA A 80 -6.68 -2.51 0.25
C ALA A 80 -5.55 -3.48 -0.10
N ASN A 81 -4.87 -3.28 -1.23
CA ASN A 81 -3.72 -4.08 -1.62
C ASN A 81 -2.53 -3.91 -0.66
N ALA A 82 -2.27 -2.69 -0.18
CA ALA A 82 -1.21 -2.44 0.80
C ALA A 82 -1.46 -3.21 2.10
N LEU A 83 -2.70 -3.22 2.61
CA LEU A 83 -3.06 -4.00 3.80
C LEU A 83 -2.83 -5.50 3.60
N LEU A 84 -3.21 -6.04 2.43
CA LEU A 84 -2.98 -7.45 2.11
C LEU A 84 -1.49 -7.80 2.03
N ALA A 85 -0.67 -6.92 1.45
CA ALA A 85 0.77 -7.11 1.38
C ALA A 85 1.42 -7.08 2.76
N THR A 86 0.97 -6.19 3.66
CA THR A 86 1.43 -6.16 5.07
C THR A 86 1.14 -7.48 5.77
N VAL A 87 -0.10 -7.97 5.69
CA VAL A 87 -0.49 -9.24 6.34
C VAL A 87 0.29 -10.42 5.77
N ALA A 88 0.48 -10.48 4.44
CA ALA A 88 1.29 -11.53 3.83
C ALA A 88 2.76 -11.47 4.28
N THR A 89 3.31 -10.27 4.43
CA THR A 89 4.67 -10.07 4.95
C THR A 89 4.77 -10.55 6.40
N GLU A 90 3.80 -10.23 7.24
CA GLU A 90 3.74 -10.72 8.63
C GLU A 90 3.63 -12.25 8.70
N ALA A 91 2.80 -12.87 7.86
CA ALA A 91 2.67 -14.32 7.78
C ALA A 91 3.98 -15.00 7.36
N VAL A 92 4.66 -14.48 6.34
CA VAL A 92 5.99 -14.97 5.91
C VAL A 92 7.02 -14.79 7.02
N ARG A 93 7.04 -13.64 7.70
CA ARG A 93 7.94 -13.41 8.83
C ARG A 93 7.71 -14.40 9.97
N SER A 94 6.45 -14.65 10.32
CA SER A 94 6.07 -15.65 11.33
C SER A 94 6.52 -17.06 10.94
N LEU A 95 6.33 -17.46 9.67
CA LEU A 95 6.81 -18.76 9.16
C LEU A 95 8.33 -18.90 9.22
N LEU A 96 9.06 -17.82 8.98
CA LEU A 96 10.52 -17.77 9.09
C LEU A 96 11.03 -17.66 10.54
N GLY A 97 10.13 -17.72 11.54
CA GLY A 97 10.48 -17.64 12.95
C GLY A 97 10.82 -16.22 13.44
N TYR A 98 10.56 -15.19 12.62
CA TYR A 98 10.60 -13.82 13.10
C TYR A 98 9.33 -13.57 13.92
N GLU A 99 9.48 -13.51 15.23
CA GLU A 99 8.46 -12.92 16.08
C GLU A 99 8.36 -11.43 15.73
N THR A 100 7.14 -10.94 15.55
CA THR A 100 6.83 -9.50 15.62
C THR A 100 7.01 -9.04 17.07
N ALA A 101 8.24 -9.08 17.56
CA ALA A 101 8.63 -8.58 18.86
C ALA A 101 8.56 -7.05 18.80
N GLY A 102 7.39 -6.53 19.14
CA GLY A 102 7.10 -5.11 19.04
C GLY A 102 6.12 -4.61 20.10
N ALA A 103 6.29 -5.03 21.36
CA ALA A 103 6.13 -4.20 22.57
C ALA A 103 5.85 -5.07 23.82
N TYR A 104 6.76 -4.98 24.80
CA TYR A 104 6.56 -5.32 26.21
C TYR A 104 6.08 -6.75 26.54
N ASP A 105 7.04 -7.58 26.93
CA ASP A 105 6.78 -8.81 27.67
C ASP A 105 6.04 -8.49 28.99
N ARG A 106 4.76 -8.89 29.09
CA ARG A 106 3.98 -8.78 30.33
C ARG A 106 4.53 -9.69 31.44
N ALA A 107 5.26 -10.76 31.09
CA ALA A 107 5.86 -11.65 32.08
C ALA A 107 7.07 -11.02 32.77
N ALA A 108 7.80 -10.12 32.11
CA ALA A 108 8.95 -9.39 32.67
C ALA A 108 8.59 -8.43 33.83
N ARG A 109 7.31 -8.06 34.01
CA ARG A 109 6.87 -7.24 35.16
C ARG A 109 6.75 -8.02 36.48
N ARG A 110 6.78 -9.36 36.47
CA ARG A 110 6.54 -10.13 37.70
C ARG A 110 7.77 -10.34 38.57
N THR A 111 8.98 -10.08 38.09
CA THR A 111 10.20 -10.59 38.76
C THR A 111 11.23 -9.56 39.19
N THR A 112 11.11 -8.27 38.88
CA THR A 112 12.16 -7.31 39.28
C THR A 112 11.57 -5.97 39.69
N THR A 113 11.43 -5.74 41.00
CA THR A 113 11.87 -4.54 41.77
C THR A 113 11.19 -4.54 43.16
N PRO A 114 11.84 -4.95 44.26
CA PRO A 114 11.63 -4.29 45.55
C PRO A 114 12.34 -2.92 45.52
N PRO A 115 11.85 -1.89 46.25
CA PRO A 115 12.32 -0.52 46.08
C PRO A 115 13.80 -0.39 46.47
N LEU A 116 14.65 0.00 45.51
CA LEU A 116 16.07 0.28 45.76
C LEU A 116 16.20 1.61 46.52
N ARG A 117 16.76 1.52 47.72
CA ARG A 117 17.05 2.63 48.62
C ARG A 117 18.22 3.44 48.05
N THR A 118 17.99 4.71 47.70
CA THR A 118 19.01 5.62 47.16
C THR A 118 20.00 6.00 48.26
N LEU A 119 21.30 5.71 48.08
CA LEU A 119 22.38 6.22 48.93
C LEU A 119 23.04 7.41 48.23
N LEU A 120 22.92 8.59 48.84
CA LEU A 120 23.69 9.79 48.48
C LEU A 120 25.12 9.64 49.01
N ALA A 121 26.12 9.82 48.14
CA ALA A 121 27.51 9.91 48.55
C ALA A 121 27.78 11.28 49.19
N THR A 122 28.27 11.29 50.42
CA THR A 122 28.74 12.49 51.11
C THR A 122 30.24 12.36 51.35
N TYR A 123 30.98 13.33 50.80
CA TYR A 123 32.42 13.65 50.86
C TYR A 123 33.42 12.62 50.34
#